data_AF-A0A7C7UQP9-F1
#
_entry.id   AF-A0A7C7UQP9-F1
#
_cell.length_a   1.000
_cell.length_b   1.000
_cell.length_c   1.000
_cell.angle_alpha   90.00
_cell.angle_beta   90.00
_cell.angle_gamma   90.00
#
_symmetry.space_group_name_H-M   'P 1'
#
loop_
_entity.id
_entity.type
_entity.pdbx_description
1 polymer ?
#
loop_
_entity_poly.entity_id
_entity_poly.type
_entity_poly.pdbx_seq_one_letter_code
_entity_poly.pdbx_strand_id
1 'polypeptide(L)'
;MDAVIVLNWASVGILAEDEWYILRLRLMTEPVYQHPSVWTKVTSWRVPASLYPSALLKAGLSVEAESHLFRWDVTVVRPTGTRPDGKPDGIAVSPMSDTRSFFWY
;
A
#
# COMPACT_ATOMS: atom_id res chain seq x y z
N MET A 1 4.93 19.94 10.93
CA MET A 1 3.66 19.32 10.48
C MET A 1 4.05 18.22 9.53
N ASP A 2 3.77 16.96 9.86
CA ASP A 2 4.00 15.86 8.92
C ASP A 2 3.13 16.06 7.67
N ALA A 3 3.73 15.96 6.48
CA ALA A 3 3.02 16.13 5.22
C ALA A 3 2.04 14.97 4.99
N VAL A 4 0.84 15.25 4.53
CA VAL A 4 -0.14 14.20 4.22
C VAL A 4 0.14 13.63 2.84
N ILE A 5 0.64 12.40 2.77
CA ILE A 5 0.78 11.68 1.50
C ILE A 5 -0.53 10.97 1.14
N VAL A 6 -1.01 11.21 -0.08
CA VAL A 6 -2.14 10.51 -0.69
C VAL A 6 -1.65 9.81 -1.95
N LEU A 7 -1.82 8.49 -1.99
CA LEU A 7 -1.51 7.67 -3.15
C LEU A 7 -2.75 7.63 -4.04
N ASN A 8 -2.61 8.07 -5.29
CA ASN A 8 -3.68 8.05 -6.27
C ASN A 8 -3.24 7.27 -7.52
N TRP A 9 -4.17 6.51 -8.11
CA TRP A 9 -3.91 5.75 -9.31
C TRP A 9 -5.06 5.88 -10.31
N ALA A 10 -4.75 5.62 -11.57
CA ALA A 10 -5.77 5.59 -12.61
C ALA A 10 -6.68 4.38 -12.41
N SER A 11 -8.00 4.59 -12.53
CA SER A 11 -8.94 3.48 -12.61
C SER A 11 -8.70 2.71 -13.91
N VAL A 12 -8.61 1.39 -13.83
CA VAL A 12 -8.50 0.52 -15.01
C VAL A 12 -9.85 0.25 -15.68
N GLY A 13 -10.92 0.89 -15.21
CA GLY A 13 -12.29 0.70 -15.67
C GLY A 13 -13.26 0.56 -14.51
N ILE A 14 -14.51 0.26 -14.83
CA ILE A 14 -15.54 -0.05 -13.82
C ILE A 14 -15.19 -1.41 -13.21
N LEU A 15 -14.77 -1.42 -11.95
CA LEU A 15 -14.63 -2.65 -11.18
C LEU A 15 -15.99 -3.32 -11.04
N ALA A 16 -16.05 -4.63 -11.22
CA ALA A 16 -17.23 -5.40 -10.86
C ALA A 16 -17.50 -5.34 -9.34
N GLU A 17 -18.70 -5.72 -8.90
CA GLU A 17 -19.04 -5.75 -7.47
C GLU A 17 -18.09 -6.65 -6.66
N ASP A 18 -17.59 -7.72 -7.29
CA ASP A 18 -16.64 -8.66 -6.73
C ASP A 18 -15.19 -8.33 -7.10
N GLU A 19 -14.86 -7.08 -7.41
CA GLU A 19 -13.49 -6.67 -7.72
C GLU A 19 -13.00 -5.55 -6.80
N TRP A 20 -11.72 -5.64 -6.45
CA TRP A 20 -11.09 -4.78 -5.47
C TRP A 20 -9.69 -4.39 -5.95
N TYR A 21 -9.30 -3.15 -5.67
CA TYR A 21 -7.91 -2.74 -5.75
C TYR A 21 -7.19 -3.23 -4.49
N ILE A 22 -6.14 -4.04 -4.69
CA ILE A 22 -5.12 -4.25 -3.67
C ILE A 22 -4.00 -3.25 -3.90
N LEU A 23 -3.81 -2.36 -2.92
CA LEU A 23 -2.63 -1.52 -2.80
C LEU A 23 -1.60 -2.23 -1.91
N ARG A 24 -0.39 -2.41 -2.44
CA ARG A 24 0.75 -2.92 -1.69
C ARG A 24 1.74 -1.78 -1.47
N LEU A 25 2.05 -1.49 -0.21
CA LEU A 25 3.03 -0.47 0.16
C LEU A 25 4.23 -1.13 0.84
N ARG A 26 5.42 -0.78 0.39
CA ARG A 26 6.70 -1.28 0.89
C ARG A 26 7.58 -0.10 1.27
N LEU A 27 8.12 -0.13 2.48
CA LEU A 27 9.14 0.77 2.94
C LEU A 27 10.50 0.10 2.71
N MET A 28 11.35 0.74 1.92
CA MET A 28 12.65 0.21 1.50
C MET A 28 13.72 0.44 2.56
N THR A 29 13.50 -0.14 3.74
CA THR A 29 14.46 -0.22 4.86
C THR A 29 15.23 -1.55 4.81
N GLU A 30 16.17 -1.73 5.73
CA GLU A 30 16.85 -3.00 5.98
C GLU A 30 16.49 -3.52 7.37
N PRO A 31 15.65 -4.58 7.50
CA PRO A 31 14.95 -5.30 6.43
C PRO A 31 13.80 -4.50 5.80
N VAL A 32 13.36 -4.89 4.60
CA VAL A 32 12.23 -4.25 3.90
C VAL A 32 10.96 -4.44 4.72
N TYR A 33 10.31 -3.35 5.11
CA TYR A 33 9.04 -3.39 5.80
C TYR A 33 7.88 -3.39 4.78
N GLN A 34 7.08 -4.45 4.79
CA GLN A 34 5.87 -4.53 3.97
C GLN A 34 4.63 -4.20 4.81
N HIS A 35 3.93 -3.13 4.44
CA HIS A 35 2.66 -2.80 5.08
C HIS A 35 1.59 -3.83 4.67
N PRO A 36 0.63 -4.15 5.55
CA PRO A 36 -0.53 -4.95 5.16
C PRO A 36 -1.19 -4.43 3.89
N SER A 37 -1.48 -5.36 2.97
CA SER A 37 -2.19 -5.04 1.72
C SER A 37 -3.51 -4.35 2.04
N VAL A 38 -3.76 -3.22 1.37
CA VAL A 38 -5.00 -2.46 1.54
C VAL A 38 -5.95 -2.86 0.44
N TRP A 39 -7.13 -3.33 0.83
CA TRP A 39 -8.22 -3.67 -0.08
C TRP A 39 -9.19 -2.49 -0.14
N THR A 40 -9.38 -1.94 -1.33
CA THR A 40 -10.25 -0.77 -1.51
C THR A 40 -10.91 -0.77 -2.88
N LYS A 41 -12.10 -0.17 -2.98
CA LYS A 41 -12.77 0.08 -4.27
C LYS A 41 -12.52 1.49 -4.80
N VAL A 42 -11.96 2.38 -3.99
CA VAL A 42 -11.60 3.74 -4.42
C VAL A 42 -10.19 3.76 -4.99
N THR A 43 -9.91 4.76 -5.84
CA THR A 43 -8.61 4.93 -6.52
C THR A 43 -7.65 5.87 -5.80
N SER A 44 -7.91 6.10 -4.51
CA SER A 44 -7.09 6.96 -3.66
C SER A 44 -6.98 6.35 -2.27
N TRP A 45 -5.78 6.38 -1.70
CA TRP A 45 -5.55 5.96 -0.33
C TRP A 45 -4.61 6.91 0.39
N ARG A 46 -5.01 7.32 1.59
CA ARG A 46 -4.21 8.20 2.45
C ARG A 46 -3.28 7.36 3.30
N VAL A 47 -1.99 7.70 3.30
CA VAL A 47 -1.02 7.01 4.12
C VAL A 47 -1.31 7.30 5.61
N PRO A 48 -1.48 6.28 6.46
CA PRO A 48 -1.81 6.45 7.88
C PRO A 48 -0.65 7.06 8.66
N ALA A 49 -0.99 7.73 9.76
CA ALA A 49 -0.01 8.38 10.64
C ALA A 49 1.02 7.41 11.25
N SER A 50 0.71 6.12 11.33
CA SER A 50 1.63 5.08 11.77
C SER A 50 2.84 4.89 10.84
N LEU A 51 2.75 5.36 9.60
CA LEU A 51 3.83 5.28 8.60
C LEU A 51 4.55 6.62 8.41
N TYR A 52 4.27 7.62 9.26
CA TYR A 52 5.01 8.88 9.21
C TYR A 52 6.45 8.64 9.66
N PRO A 53 7.45 9.36 9.11
CA PRO A 53 8.86 9.21 9.51
C PRO A 53 9.05 9.21 11.03
N SER A 54 8.38 10.14 11.71
CA SER A 54 8.39 10.28 13.17
C SER A 54 7.80 9.07 13.91
N ALA A 55 6.80 8.41 13.33
CA ALA A 55 6.18 7.20 13.88
C ALA A 55 7.02 5.94 13.59
N LEU A 56 7.61 5.86 12.39
CA LEU A 56 8.48 4.76 11.98
C LEU A 56 9.76 4.70 12.81
N LEU A 57 10.36 5.87 13.07
CA LEU A 57 11.52 5.99 13.96
C LEU A 57 11.19 5.51 15.37
N LYS A 58 10.04 5.94 15.93
CA LYS A 58 9.58 5.49 17.25
C LYS A 58 9.29 3.99 17.30
N ALA A 59 8.82 3.41 16.20
CA ALA A 59 8.56 1.99 16.10
C ALA A 59 9.82 1.14 15.87
N GLY A 60 11.00 1.76 15.69
CA GLY A 60 12.23 1.07 15.31
C GLY A 60 12.15 0.42 13.93
N LEU A 61 11.18 0.82 13.11
CA LEU A 61 10.96 0.33 11.75
C LEU A 61 11.76 1.11 10.70
N SER A 62 12.37 2.22 11.13
CA SER A 62 13.26 3.01 10.30
C SER A 62 14.43 3.53 11.13
N VAL A 63 15.57 3.69 10.48
CA VAL A 63 16.73 4.38 11.04
C VAL A 63 16.54 5.88 10.92
N GLU A 64 17.26 6.63 11.75
CA GLU A 64 17.35 8.09 11.65
C GLU A 64 17.99 8.44 10.29
N ALA A 65 17.14 8.61 9.29
CA ALA A 65 17.50 8.88 7.91
C ALA A 65 16.73 10.12 7.49
N GLU A 66 17.41 10.99 6.74
CA GLU A 66 16.82 12.23 6.22
C GLU A 66 15.67 11.95 5.25
N SER A 67 15.57 10.73 4.70
CA SER A 67 14.46 10.34 3.84
C SER A 67 14.14 8.84 3.91
N HIS A 68 12.88 8.51 3.67
CA HIS A 68 12.37 7.15 3.59
C HIS A 68 11.80 6.88 2.21
N LEU A 69 12.35 5.87 1.52
CA LEU A 69 11.86 5.45 0.21
C LEU A 69 10.69 4.48 0.37
N PHE A 70 9.52 4.91 -0.11
CA PHE A 70 8.36 4.06 -0.24
C PHE A 70 8.18 3.62 -1.69
N ARG A 71 7.79 2.36 -1.88
CA ARG A 71 7.38 1.78 -3.16
C ARG A 71 6.00 1.20 -3.03
N TRP A 72 5.17 1.42 -4.04
CA TRP A 72 3.82 0.89 -4.04
C TRP A 72 3.35 0.51 -5.44
N ASP A 73 2.45 -0.46 -5.46
CA ASP A 73 1.80 -0.98 -6.65
C ASP A 73 0.34 -1.27 -6.35
N VAL A 74 -0.46 -1.30 -7.41
CA VAL A 74 -1.88 -1.65 -7.33
C VAL A 74 -2.14 -2.83 -8.25
N THR A 75 -2.98 -3.75 -7.81
CA THR A 75 -3.47 -4.86 -8.62
C THR A 75 -4.97 -5.00 -8.41
N VAL A 76 -5.74 -5.25 -9.47
CA VAL A 76 -7.15 -5.62 -9.31
C VAL A 76 -7.21 -7.10 -8.99
N VAL A 77 -7.92 -7.43 -7.92
CA VAL A 77 -8.19 -8.80 -7.52
C VAL A 77 -9.68 -9.05 -7.45
N ARG A 78 -10.04 -10.31 -7.65
CA ARG A 78 -11.35 -10.83 -7.31
C ARG A 78 -11.23 -11.63 -6.01
N PRO A 79 -11.96 -11.27 -4.93
CA PRO A 79 -11.96 -12.04 -3.70
C PRO A 79 -12.46 -13.47 -4.00
N THR A 80 -11.71 -14.46 -3.54
CA THR A 80 -12.09 -15.88 -3.67
C THR A 80 -12.56 -16.48 -2.36
N GLY A 81 -12.50 -15.70 -1.28
CA GLY A 81 -12.92 -16.09 0.05
C GLY A 81 -12.04 -15.46 1.11
N THR A 82 -12.02 -16.09 2.28
CA THR A 82 -11.15 -15.71 3.38
C THR A 82 -10.18 -16.86 3.63
N ARG A 83 -8.90 -16.54 3.73
CA ARG A 83 -7.86 -17.51 4.07
C ARG A 83 -8.04 -17.98 5.52
N PRO A 84 -7.51 -19.16 5.93
CA PRO A 84 -7.60 -19.63 7.31
C PRO A 84 -7.07 -18.66 8.39
N ASP A 85 -6.30 -17.65 8.00
CA ASP A 85 -5.78 -16.59 8.88
C ASP A 85 -6.75 -15.39 9.03
N GLY A 86 -7.96 -15.48 8.48
CA GLY A 86 -8.98 -14.43 8.54
C GLY A 86 -8.74 -13.27 7.55
N LYS A 87 -7.69 -13.33 6.72
CA LYS A 87 -7.43 -12.29 5.71
C LYS A 87 -8.18 -12.59 4.41
N PRO A 88 -8.65 -11.56 3.68
CA PRO A 88 -9.25 -11.76 2.38
C PRO A 88 -8.24 -12.42 1.44
N ASP A 89 -8.67 -13.47 0.76
CA ASP A 89 -7.91 -14.12 -0.31
C ASP A 89 -8.48 -13.70 -1.66
N GLY A 90 -7.64 -13.65 -2.68
CA GLY A 90 -8.09 -13.21 -4.00
C GLY A 90 -7.10 -13.52 -5.11
N ILE A 91 -7.65 -13.66 -6.31
CA ILE A 91 -6.89 -13.91 -7.52
C ILE A 91 -6.73 -12.59 -8.27
N ALA A 92 -5.52 -12.30 -8.74
CA ALA A 92 -5.27 -11.16 -9.60
C ALA A 92 -6.02 -11.33 -10.93
N VAL A 93 -6.90 -10.38 -11.24
CA VAL A 93 -7.67 -10.34 -12.50
C VAL A 93 -7.12 -9.31 -13.48
N SER A 94 -6.18 -8.47 -13.04
CA SER A 94 -5.42 -7.55 -13.89
C SER A 94 -3.91 -7.78 -13.76
N PRO A 95 -3.11 -7.34 -14.75
CA PRO A 95 -1.69 -7.10 -14.54
C PRO A 95 -1.48 -6.16 -13.34
N MET A 96 -0.35 -6.31 -12.67
CA MET A 96 0.11 -5.35 -11.67
C MET A 96 0.40 -4.01 -12.35
N SER A 97 0.05 -2.90 -11.70
CA SER A 97 0.43 -1.58 -12.19
C SER A 97 1.95 -1.40 -12.17
N ASP A 98 2.43 -0.37 -12.85
CA ASP A 98 3.79 0.12 -12.62
C ASP A 98 4.01 0.38 -11.13
N THR A 99 5.18 -0.03 -10.64
CA THR A 99 5.59 0.27 -9.26
C THR A 99 5.98 1.74 -9.20
N ARG A 100 5.25 2.50 -8.38
CA ARG A 100 5.50 3.92 -8.12
C ARG A 100 6.33 4.05 -6.86
N SER A 101 7.11 5.12 -6.76
CA SER A 101 7.92 5.42 -5.58
C SER A 101 7.79 6.88 -5.17
N PHE A 102 7.99 7.14 -3.88
CA PHE A 102 8.09 8.48 -3.33
C PHE A 102 9.02 8.48 -2.13
N PHE A 103 9.62 9.63 -1.85
CA PHE A 103 10.40 9.86 -0.65
C PHE A 103 9.59 10.64 0.37
N TRP A 104 9.75 10.31 1.64
CA TRP A 104 9.18 11.06 2.77
C TRP A 104 10.31 11.49 3.71
N TYR A 105 10.37 12.79 4.00
CA TYR A 105 11.32 13.45 4.88
C TYR A 105 10.67 13.77 6.24
#